data_AF-A0A5S4T6R7-F1
#
_entry.id   AF-A0A5S4T6R7-F1
#
_cell.length_a   1.000
_cell.length_b   1.000
_cell.length_c   1.000
_cell.angle_alpha   90.00
_cell.angle_beta   90.00
_cell.angle_gamma   90.00
#
_symmetry.space_group_name_H-M   'P 1'
#
loop_
_entity.id
_entity.type
_entity.pdbx_description
1 polymer ?
#
loop_
_entity_poly.entity_id
_entity_poly.type
_entity_poly.pdbx_seq_one_letter_code
_entity_poly.pdbx_strand_id
1 'polypeptide(L)'
;FKNRFIPLEDLIDKHMPNLSKIMKKDPNMRAIVTDPDGHIYSLPKREPMSPKVANQLYINKKWLDNLGLDMPKTYEDLVAVSKAFRDKDANGNGNVSDEIPFENGGVDPILTYALPFGTVISPGESGKYWTVNDKKEITFTPTADYYKEGLKWVHDQYKEKLIDQEIFTQD
;
A
#
# COMPACT_ATOMS: atom_id res chain seq x y z
N PHE A 1 13.26 -3.67 26.91
CA PHE A 1 12.75 -4.79 26.08
C PHE A 1 13.78 -5.88 25.85
N LYS A 2 15.04 -5.56 25.49
CA LYS A 2 16.10 -6.55 25.19
C LYS A 2 16.40 -7.56 26.31
N ASN A 3 16.36 -7.14 27.57
CA ASN A 3 16.57 -8.05 28.72
C ASN A 3 15.39 -9.00 29.03
N ARG A 4 14.37 -9.04 28.17
CA ARG A 4 13.22 -9.96 28.31
C ARG A 4 13.33 -11.18 27.40
N PHE A 5 14.29 -11.20 26.48
CA PHE A 5 14.52 -12.28 25.52
C PHE A 5 15.96 -12.78 25.63
N ILE A 6 16.16 -14.07 25.39
CA ILE A 6 17.49 -14.67 25.30
C ILE A 6 18.01 -14.59 23.86
N PRO A 7 19.33 -14.46 23.64
CA PRO A 7 19.91 -14.62 22.31
C PRO A 7 19.67 -16.04 21.77
N LEU A 8 19.35 -16.15 20.48
CA LEU A 8 18.95 -17.40 19.83
C LEU A 8 19.97 -17.93 18.84
N GLU A 9 20.99 -17.17 18.44
CA GLU A 9 21.94 -17.55 17.40
C GLU A 9 22.63 -18.90 17.67
N ASP A 10 23.06 -19.13 18.91
CA ASP A 10 23.65 -20.39 19.35
C ASP A 10 22.66 -21.57 19.25
N LEU A 11 21.40 -21.34 19.63
CA LEU A 11 20.34 -22.35 19.57
C LEU A 11 19.96 -22.68 18.13
N ILE A 12 19.91 -21.67 17.26
CA ILE A 12 19.67 -21.83 15.82
C ILE A 12 20.78 -22.69 15.22
N ASP A 13 22.03 -22.34 15.47
CA ASP A 13 23.18 -22.99 14.85
C ASP A 13 23.37 -24.44 15.35
N LYS A 14 23.08 -24.72 16.63
CA LYS A 14 23.22 -26.06 17.24
C LYS A 14 22.00 -26.97 17.05
N HIS A 15 20.78 -26.42 17.03
CA HIS A 15 19.56 -27.22 17.18
C HIS A 15 18.52 -27.05 16.06
N MET A 16 18.69 -26.11 15.12
CA MET A 16 17.69 -25.82 14.08
C MET A 16 18.21 -26.07 12.67
N PRO A 17 18.57 -27.32 12.29
CA PRO A 17 19.25 -27.62 11.03
C PRO A 17 18.48 -27.16 9.77
N ASN A 18 17.14 -27.21 9.81
CA ASN A 18 16.29 -26.74 8.71
C ASN A 18 16.39 -25.21 8.53
N LEU A 19 16.27 -24.46 9.62
CA LEU A 19 16.36 -23.00 9.59
C LEU A 19 17.78 -22.57 9.20
N SER A 20 18.81 -23.20 9.75
CA SER A 20 20.20 -22.93 9.43
C SER A 20 20.51 -23.20 7.96
N LYS A 21 19.95 -24.25 7.37
CA LYS A 21 20.05 -24.52 5.92
C LYS A 21 19.40 -23.41 5.09
N ILE A 22 18.24 -22.92 5.51
CA ILE A 22 17.54 -21.82 4.82
C ILE A 22 18.32 -20.51 4.95
N MET A 23 18.80 -20.14 6.14
CA MET A 23 19.60 -18.93 6.36
C MET A 23 20.94 -18.96 5.58
N LYS A 24 21.55 -20.14 5.39
CA LYS A 24 22.72 -20.29 4.52
C LYS A 24 22.39 -20.08 3.04
N LYS A 25 21.21 -20.54 2.61
CA LYS A 25 20.74 -20.36 1.22
C LYS A 25 20.30 -18.92 0.94
N ASP A 26 19.74 -18.24 1.94
CA ASP A 26 19.26 -16.86 1.87
C ASP A 26 19.79 -16.06 3.08
N PRO A 27 21.00 -15.47 2.98
CA PRO A 27 21.62 -14.72 4.07
C PRO A 27 20.79 -13.54 4.57
N ASN A 28 19.91 -12.99 3.74
CA ASN A 28 19.02 -11.89 4.13
C ASN A 28 18.11 -12.32 5.29
N MET A 29 17.70 -13.59 5.36
CA MET A 29 16.85 -14.09 6.44
C MET A 29 17.52 -14.02 7.81
N ARG A 30 18.86 -14.13 7.87
CA ARG A 30 19.59 -13.91 9.13
C ARG A 30 19.80 -12.42 9.38
N ALA A 31 20.15 -11.66 8.35
CA ALA A 31 20.39 -10.22 8.47
C ALA A 31 19.17 -9.45 9.01
N ILE A 32 17.96 -9.76 8.53
CA ILE A 32 16.73 -9.04 8.95
C ILE A 32 16.30 -9.30 10.40
N VAL A 33 16.77 -10.37 11.04
CA VAL A 33 16.42 -10.72 12.43
C VAL A 33 17.57 -10.53 13.41
N THR A 34 18.73 -10.09 12.91
CA THR A 34 19.88 -9.76 13.75
C THR A 34 19.76 -8.31 14.18
N ASP A 35 19.67 -8.08 15.48
CA ASP A 35 19.60 -6.74 16.05
C ASP A 35 20.95 -6.01 15.90
N PRO A 36 20.99 -4.66 16.07
CA PRO A 36 22.24 -3.89 15.97
C PRO A 36 23.35 -4.27 16.97
N ASP A 37 23.00 -4.99 18.05
CA ASP A 37 23.97 -5.54 19.02
C ASP A 37 24.54 -6.90 18.59
N GLY A 38 24.09 -7.44 17.44
CA GLY A 38 24.57 -8.69 16.86
C GLY A 38 23.80 -9.93 17.29
N HIS A 39 22.81 -9.81 18.18
CA HIS A 39 22.03 -10.95 18.68
C HIS A 39 20.74 -11.17 17.89
N ILE A 40 20.26 -12.42 17.88
CA ILE A 40 18.97 -12.78 17.30
C ILE A 40 17.97 -13.03 18.43
N TYR A 41 16.92 -12.22 18.53
CA TYR A 41 15.91 -12.34 19.59
C TYR A 41 14.57 -12.89 19.12
N SER A 42 14.40 -13.13 17.82
CA SER A 42 13.20 -13.72 17.24
C SER A 42 13.52 -14.56 16.00
N LEU A 43 12.61 -15.46 15.63
CA LEU A 43 12.78 -16.29 14.45
C LEU A 43 12.22 -15.58 13.20
N PRO A 44 12.88 -15.68 12.03
CA PRO A 44 12.38 -15.06 10.81
C PRO A 44 11.12 -15.76 10.33
N LYS A 45 10.19 -14.97 9.80
CA LYS A 45 9.03 -15.45 9.05
C LYS A 45 9.26 -15.19 7.56
N ARG A 46 8.97 -16.18 6.71
CA ARG A 46 8.96 -16.02 5.26
C ARG A 46 7.65 -16.55 4.72
N GLU A 47 6.86 -15.66 4.11
CA GLU A 47 5.64 -16.06 3.42
C GLU A 47 6.01 -16.66 2.06
N PRO A 48 5.54 -17.89 1.74
CA PRO A 48 5.90 -18.59 0.50
C PRO A 48 5.33 -17.91 -0.76
N MET A 49 4.31 -17.06 -0.62
CA MET A 49 3.74 -16.23 -1.68
C MET A 49 3.59 -14.80 -1.18
N SER A 50 4.61 -13.97 -1.39
CA SER A 50 4.42 -12.52 -1.38
C SER A 50 4.17 -12.07 -2.82
N PRO A 51 3.02 -11.45 -3.14
CA PRO A 51 2.80 -10.91 -4.47
C PRO A 51 3.85 -9.84 -4.75
N LYS A 52 4.34 -9.77 -5.99
CA LYS A 52 5.26 -8.70 -6.41
C LYS A 52 4.61 -7.30 -6.29
N VAL A 53 3.28 -7.25 -6.28
CA VAL A 53 2.45 -6.05 -6.15
C VAL A 53 1.28 -6.37 -5.22
N ALA A 54 1.15 -5.65 -4.12
CA ALA A 54 0.09 -5.88 -3.11
C ALA A 54 -1.12 -4.94 -3.27
N ASN A 55 -0.92 -3.74 -3.86
CA ASN A 55 -1.96 -2.71 -3.99
C ASN A 55 -2.29 -2.53 -5.47
N GLN A 56 -3.43 -3.06 -5.91
CA GLN A 56 -3.93 -2.92 -7.29
C GLN A 56 -5.20 -2.08 -7.30
N LEU A 57 -5.32 -1.19 -8.29
CA LEU A 57 -6.54 -0.46 -8.55
C LEU A 57 -7.50 -1.34 -9.37
N TYR A 58 -8.77 -1.31 -8.99
CA TYR A 58 -9.86 -1.97 -9.71
C TYR A 58 -10.88 -0.93 -10.14
N ILE A 59 -11.56 -1.18 -11.27
CA ILE A 59 -12.61 -0.30 -11.79
C ILE A 59 -13.81 -1.12 -12.23
N ASN A 60 -15.01 -0.59 -12.00
CA ASN A 60 -16.25 -1.25 -12.39
C ASN A 60 -16.45 -1.16 -13.90
N LYS A 61 -16.10 -2.23 -14.62
CA LYS A 61 -16.25 -2.29 -16.08
C LYS A 61 -17.71 -2.19 -16.55
N LYS A 62 -18.66 -2.71 -15.78
CA LYS A 62 -20.08 -2.61 -16.11
C LYS A 62 -20.53 -1.14 -16.14
N TRP A 63 -20.04 -0.34 -15.20
CA TRP A 63 -20.32 1.10 -15.16
C TRP A 63 -19.69 1.85 -16.34
N LEU A 64 -18.49 1.45 -16.77
CA LEU A 64 -17.91 1.98 -18.02
C LEU A 64 -18.80 1.66 -19.21
N ASP A 65 -19.21 0.40 -19.37
CA ASP A 65 -20.03 -0.06 -20.49
C ASP A 65 -21.41 0.63 -20.50
N ASN A 66 -22.06 0.76 -19.34
CA ASN A 66 -23.35 1.44 -19.20
C ASN A 66 -23.30 2.91 -19.66
N LEU A 67 -22.18 3.58 -19.40
CA LEU A 67 -21.99 4.99 -19.74
C LEU A 67 -21.28 5.21 -21.09
N GLY A 68 -20.88 4.14 -21.78
CA GLY A 68 -20.12 4.20 -23.03
C GLY A 68 -18.74 4.82 -22.87
N LEU A 69 -18.07 4.59 -21.74
CA LEU A 69 -16.76 5.15 -21.41
C LEU A 69 -15.63 4.16 -21.72
N ASP A 70 -14.50 4.68 -22.20
CA ASP A 70 -13.28 3.91 -22.36
C ASP A 70 -12.56 3.68 -21.02
N MET A 71 -11.70 2.64 -20.99
CA MET A 71 -10.80 2.41 -19.86
C MET A 71 -9.83 3.60 -19.69
N PRO A 72 -9.76 4.24 -18.51
CA PRO A 72 -8.89 5.39 -18.30
C PRO A 72 -7.41 5.01 -18.43
N LYS A 73 -6.61 5.89 -19.03
CA LYS A 73 -5.17 5.67 -19.26
C LYS A 73 -4.29 6.64 -18.47
N THR A 74 -4.86 7.78 -18.09
CA THR A 74 -4.21 8.82 -17.29
C THR A 74 -5.00 9.06 -16.00
N TYR A 75 -4.40 9.81 -15.07
CA TYR A 75 -5.08 10.18 -13.83
C TYR A 75 -6.25 11.13 -14.12
N GLU A 76 -6.09 12.03 -15.08
CA GLU A 76 -7.13 12.94 -15.55
C GLU A 76 -8.31 12.19 -16.17
N ASP A 77 -8.05 11.13 -16.97
CA ASP A 77 -9.11 10.25 -17.47
C ASP A 77 -9.85 9.57 -16.33
N LEU A 78 -9.12 9.08 -15.32
CA LEU A 78 -9.71 8.44 -14.14
C LEU A 78 -10.61 9.42 -13.37
N VAL A 79 -10.20 10.67 -13.23
CA VAL A 79 -11.01 11.74 -12.61
C VAL A 79 -12.27 12.01 -13.46
N ALA A 80 -12.15 12.09 -14.79
CA ALA A 80 -13.28 12.29 -15.68
C ALA A 80 -14.29 11.12 -15.62
N VAL A 81 -13.80 9.89 -15.60
CA VAL A 81 -14.63 8.68 -15.40
C VAL A 81 -15.28 8.70 -14.01
N SER A 82 -14.57 9.08 -12.96
CA SER A 82 -15.12 9.17 -11.60
C SER A 82 -16.25 10.20 -11.51
N LYS A 83 -16.11 11.35 -12.18
CA LYS A 83 -17.18 12.35 -12.31
C LYS A 83 -18.38 11.77 -13.05
N ALA A 84 -18.16 11.03 -14.13
CA ALA A 84 -19.24 10.37 -14.85
C ALA A 84 -19.95 9.30 -14.01
N PHE A 85 -19.23 8.54 -13.19
CA PHE A 85 -19.82 7.57 -12.26
C PHE A 85 -20.74 8.25 -11.25
N ARG A 86 -20.30 9.38 -10.68
CA ARG A 86 -21.10 10.19 -9.76
C ARG A 86 -22.33 10.81 -10.43
N ASP A 87 -22.19 11.33 -11.64
CA ASP A 87 -23.18 12.25 -12.22
C ASP A 87 -24.21 11.57 -13.15
N LYS A 88 -24.00 10.32 -13.57
CA LYS A 88 -24.73 9.71 -14.69
C LYS A 88 -25.43 8.38 -14.40
N ASP A 89 -25.72 8.06 -13.14
CA ASP A 89 -26.44 6.82 -12.75
C ASP A 89 -25.76 5.59 -13.39
N ALA A 90 -24.50 5.39 -13.02
CA ALA A 90 -23.66 4.36 -13.62
C ALA A 90 -24.20 2.95 -13.34
N ASN A 91 -24.96 2.80 -12.25
CA ASN A 91 -25.59 1.53 -11.90
C ASN A 91 -26.94 1.30 -12.62
N GLY A 92 -27.60 2.35 -13.12
CA GLY A 92 -28.81 2.31 -13.94
C GLY A 92 -30.11 2.13 -13.14
N ASN A 93 -30.15 2.55 -11.87
CA ASN A 93 -31.31 2.39 -10.99
C ASN A 93 -32.23 3.62 -10.95
N GLY A 94 -31.88 4.70 -11.66
CA GLY A 94 -32.61 5.96 -11.69
C GLY A 94 -32.22 6.96 -10.58
N ASN A 95 -31.19 6.68 -9.78
CA ASN A 95 -30.72 7.52 -8.69
C ASN A 95 -29.22 7.84 -8.85
N VAL A 96 -28.91 9.05 -9.34
CA VAL A 96 -27.54 9.55 -9.54
C VAL A 96 -26.77 9.88 -8.25
N SER A 97 -27.28 9.53 -7.06
CA SER A 97 -26.71 9.97 -5.78
C SER A 97 -26.22 8.83 -4.89
N ASP A 98 -26.27 7.59 -5.37
CA ASP A 98 -25.83 6.42 -4.60
C ASP A 98 -24.54 5.77 -5.12
N GLU A 99 -23.97 6.24 -6.23
CA GLU A 99 -22.62 5.86 -6.64
C GLU A 99 -21.52 6.55 -5.86
N ILE A 100 -20.60 5.74 -5.35
CA ILE A 100 -19.32 6.17 -4.78
C ILE A 100 -18.22 5.86 -5.82
N PRO A 101 -17.58 6.86 -6.44
CA PRO A 101 -16.64 6.61 -7.53
C PRO A 101 -15.34 5.92 -7.11
N PHE A 102 -14.85 6.22 -5.90
CA PHE A 102 -13.66 5.60 -5.32
C PHE A 102 -13.86 5.25 -3.84
N GLU A 103 -13.50 4.01 -3.51
CA GLU A 103 -13.53 3.45 -2.16
C GLU A 103 -12.32 2.52 -1.96
N ASN A 104 -11.95 2.27 -0.71
CA ASN A 104 -10.80 1.42 -0.38
C ASN A 104 -11.02 0.70 0.96
N GLY A 105 -11.09 -0.64 0.92
CA GLY A 105 -11.11 -1.50 2.11
C GLY A 105 -9.72 -1.93 2.61
N GLY A 106 -8.67 -1.19 2.24
CA GLY A 106 -7.28 -1.48 2.57
C GLY A 106 -6.79 -0.80 3.84
N VAL A 107 -5.56 -1.12 4.27
CA VAL A 107 -4.95 -0.65 5.53
C VAL A 107 -4.73 0.87 5.58
N ASP A 108 -4.69 1.54 4.43
CA ASP A 108 -4.61 3.01 4.34
C ASP A 108 -5.70 3.57 3.43
N PRO A 109 -6.55 4.48 3.92
CA PRO A 109 -7.73 4.98 3.21
C PRO A 109 -7.41 5.89 2.01
N ILE A 110 -6.31 6.65 2.08
CA ILE A 110 -6.00 7.67 1.06
C ILE A 110 -4.87 7.21 0.14
N LEU A 111 -3.86 6.54 0.68
CA LEU A 111 -2.59 6.40 -0.02
C LEU A 111 -2.70 5.50 -1.25
N THR A 112 -3.66 4.57 -1.30
CA THR A 112 -3.98 3.82 -2.53
C THR A 112 -4.38 4.77 -3.67
N TYR A 113 -5.14 5.82 -3.37
CA TYR A 113 -5.55 6.83 -4.35
C TYR A 113 -4.38 7.71 -4.79
N ALA A 114 -3.42 7.95 -3.89
CA ALA A 114 -2.25 8.78 -4.15
C ALA A 114 -1.08 8.03 -4.83
N LEU A 115 -1.18 6.70 -5.03
CA LEU A 115 -0.11 5.87 -5.64
C LEU A 115 0.49 6.44 -6.94
N PRO A 116 -0.29 7.01 -7.89
CA PRO A 116 0.26 7.59 -9.12
C PRO A 116 1.25 8.74 -8.88
N PHE A 117 1.20 9.38 -7.71
CA PHE A 117 2.09 10.48 -7.32
C PHE A 117 3.37 9.99 -6.61
N GLY A 118 3.65 8.69 -6.59
CA GLY A 118 4.86 8.14 -5.98
C GLY A 118 4.76 8.00 -4.46
N THR A 119 3.56 7.96 -3.89
CA THR A 119 3.37 7.73 -2.46
C THR A 119 3.60 6.25 -2.13
N VAL A 120 4.80 5.90 -1.69
CA VAL A 120 5.15 4.50 -1.38
C VAL A 120 4.70 4.12 0.03
N ILE A 121 3.94 3.04 0.14
CA ILE A 121 3.69 2.34 1.42
C ILE A 121 4.61 1.13 1.46
N SER A 122 5.60 1.15 2.35
CA SER A 122 6.36 -0.07 2.66
C SER A 122 5.47 -1.01 3.49
N PRO A 123 5.43 -2.32 3.19
CA PRO A 123 4.52 -3.29 3.81
C PRO A 123 4.84 -3.63 5.28
N GLY A 124 5.63 -2.82 5.99
CA GLY A 124 5.96 -3.02 7.40
C GLY A 124 5.79 -1.76 8.23
N GLU A 125 5.21 -1.91 9.43
CA GLU A 125 5.02 -0.83 10.42
C GLU A 125 6.31 -0.04 10.72
N SER A 126 7.46 -0.73 10.75
CA SER A 126 8.77 -0.11 11.02
C SER A 126 9.37 0.65 9.83
N GLY A 127 8.90 0.39 8.61
CA GLY A 127 9.37 1.03 7.37
C GLY A 127 8.32 1.91 6.71
N LYS A 128 7.14 2.07 7.31
CA LYS A 128 6.03 2.85 6.77
C LYS A 128 6.56 4.24 6.39
N TYR A 129 6.34 4.64 5.14
CA TYR A 129 6.78 5.90 4.53
C TYR A 129 8.27 6.09 4.23
N TRP A 130 9.15 5.19 4.66
CA TRP A 130 10.57 5.25 4.30
C TRP A 130 10.81 4.56 2.96
N THR A 131 11.49 5.25 2.06
CA THR A 131 11.87 4.73 0.74
C THR A 131 13.32 5.05 0.43
N VAL A 132 13.88 4.43 -0.61
CA VAL A 132 15.18 4.76 -1.17
C VAL A 132 14.93 5.42 -2.53
N ASN A 133 15.42 6.65 -2.70
CA ASN A 133 15.25 7.38 -3.96
C ASN A 133 16.25 6.90 -5.04
N ASP A 134 16.15 7.44 -6.26
CA ASP A 134 17.03 7.08 -7.38
C ASP A 134 18.52 7.37 -7.13
N LYS A 135 18.82 8.28 -6.19
CA LYS A 135 20.18 8.60 -5.73
C LYS A 135 20.68 7.66 -4.63
N LYS A 136 19.89 6.64 -4.27
CA LYS A 136 20.16 5.69 -3.17
C LYS A 136 20.14 6.33 -1.78
N GLU A 137 19.42 7.42 -1.62
CA GLU A 137 19.26 8.11 -0.33
C GLU A 137 17.96 7.68 0.32
N ILE A 138 18.01 7.49 1.65
CA ILE A 138 16.82 7.21 2.45
C ILE A 138 15.97 8.48 2.51
N THR A 139 14.71 8.38 2.10
CA THR A 139 13.75 9.48 2.07
C THR A 139 12.52 9.12 2.91
N PHE A 140 12.11 10.04 3.77
CA PHE A 140 10.82 9.96 4.45
C PHE A 140 9.75 10.61 3.58
N THR A 141 8.94 9.79 2.92
CA THR A 141 8.00 10.20 1.84
C THR A 141 7.12 11.42 2.20
N PRO A 142 6.56 11.55 3.42
CA PRO A 142 5.77 12.71 3.82
C PRO A 142 6.49 14.06 3.79
N THR A 143 7.83 14.07 3.72
CA THR A 143 8.63 15.30 3.59
C THR A 143 8.92 15.69 2.14
N ALA A 144 8.54 14.87 1.17
CA ALA A 144 8.81 15.13 -0.24
C ALA A 144 7.76 16.05 -0.88
N ASP A 145 8.18 16.89 -1.82
CA ASP A 145 7.28 17.81 -2.54
C ASP A 145 6.20 17.06 -3.33
N TYR A 146 6.57 15.95 -3.97
CA TYR A 146 5.61 15.13 -4.74
C TYR A 146 4.49 14.56 -3.86
N TYR A 147 4.77 14.29 -2.58
CA TYR A 147 3.77 13.81 -1.63
C TYR A 147 2.76 14.92 -1.31
N LYS A 148 3.25 16.14 -1.08
CA LYS A 148 2.39 17.32 -0.87
C LYS A 148 1.51 17.61 -2.08
N GLU A 149 2.06 17.53 -3.29
CA GLU A 149 1.26 17.75 -4.52
C GLU A 149 0.22 16.63 -4.70
N GLY A 150 0.58 15.37 -4.48
CA GLY A 150 -0.39 14.26 -4.52
C GLY A 150 -1.54 14.44 -3.52
N LEU A 151 -1.25 14.91 -2.30
CA LEU A 151 -2.29 15.19 -1.30
C LEU A 151 -3.23 16.34 -1.69
N LYS A 152 -2.76 17.35 -2.42
CA LYS A 152 -3.66 18.40 -2.95
C LYS A 152 -4.66 17.81 -3.94
N TRP A 153 -4.21 16.94 -4.84
CA TRP A 153 -5.09 16.25 -5.77
C TRP A 153 -6.12 15.38 -5.06
N VAL A 154 -5.69 14.59 -4.08
CA VAL A 154 -6.61 13.81 -3.23
C VAL A 154 -7.61 14.74 -2.55
N HIS A 155 -7.16 15.85 -1.96
CA HIS A 155 -8.03 16.82 -1.29
C HIS A 155 -9.10 17.36 -2.23
N ASP A 156 -8.72 17.74 -3.45
CA ASP A 156 -9.65 18.25 -4.45
C ASP A 156 -10.69 17.17 -4.82
N GLN A 157 -10.28 15.91 -5.00
CA GLN A 157 -11.19 14.82 -5.34
C GLN A 157 -12.12 14.44 -4.17
N TYR A 158 -11.62 14.49 -2.93
CA TYR A 158 -12.43 14.29 -1.73
C TYR A 158 -13.48 15.40 -1.58
N LYS A 159 -13.10 16.66 -1.80
CA LYS A 159 -14.01 17.82 -1.77
C LYS A 159 -15.08 17.75 -2.85
N GLU A 160 -14.72 17.20 -4.02
CA GLU A 160 -15.66 16.92 -5.11
C GLU A 160 -16.55 15.68 -4.87
N LYS A 161 -16.41 14.99 -3.72
CA LYS A 161 -17.12 13.74 -3.40
C LYS A 161 -16.89 12.61 -4.41
N LEU A 162 -15.71 12.59 -5.03
CA LEU A 162 -15.28 11.48 -5.88
C LEU A 162 -14.64 10.36 -5.06
N ILE A 163 -14.23 10.67 -3.84
CA ILE A 163 -13.76 9.72 -2.83
C ILE A 163 -14.86 9.60 -1.77
N ASP A 164 -15.09 8.38 -1.28
CA ASP A 164 -16.02 8.12 -0.19
C ASP A 164 -15.77 9.08 0.99
N GLN A 165 -16.85 9.70 1.48
CA GLN A 165 -16.81 10.63 2.61
C GLN A 165 -16.66 9.91 3.95
N GLU A 166 -16.91 8.60 3.98
CA GLU A 166 -16.74 7.74 5.16
C GLU A 166 -15.45 6.91 5.09
N ILE A 167 -14.54 7.21 4.14
CA ILE A 167 -13.33 6.41 3.90
C ILE A 167 -12.41 6.23 5.12
N PHE A 168 -12.54 7.08 6.16
CA PHE A 168 -11.78 6.97 7.42
C PHE A 168 -12.53 6.29 8.55
N THR A 169 -13.83 6.04 8.38
CA THR A 169 -14.76 5.64 9.44
C THR A 169 -15.62 4.44 9.07
N GLN A 170 -15.49 3.90 7.86
CA GLN A 170 -16.14 2.66 7.47
C GLN A 170 -15.71 1.49 8.37
N ASP A 171 -16.70 0.68 8.79
CA ASP A 171 -16.57 -0.53 9.61
C ASP A 171 -16.47 -1.81 8.75
#